data_AF-A0A3D3R8C2-F1
#
_entry.id   AF-A0A3D3R8C2-F1
#
_cell.length_a   1.000
_cell.length_b   1.000
_cell.length_c   1.000
_cell.angle_alpha   90.00
_cell.angle_beta   90.00
_cell.angle_gamma   90.00
#
_symmetry.space_group_name_H-M   'P 1'
#
loop_
_entity.id
_entity.type
_entity.pdbx_description
1 polymer ?
#
loop_
_entity_poly.entity_id
_entity_poly.type
_entity_poly.pdbx_seq_one_letter_code
_entity_poly.pdbx_strand_id
1 'polypeptide(L)'
;MKQPQEAGTDSALINVIGAEYVLTKILEHIEATPRDDRRFLRFFSCNHLLTAGATSQELKENRQALAKAINHLSWQPDIVQPTVVDQDTGTIFVVDIRKLGWQETPFSKIKGNDKSPARDVNLYDQVLLEYPYGLAFENSEIFDRLWEVYLKPARLIRPIPYVRVDWFISVATQSPLYEDLLQLPHQLDDLEHQLGVDSNQNLQNHVAKRAG
;
A
#
# COMPACT_ATOMS: atom_id res chain seq x y z
N MET A 1 26.68 23.20 -40.88
CA MET A 1 26.15 23.11 -39.50
C MET A 1 26.14 21.64 -39.11
N LYS A 2 26.98 21.25 -38.15
CA LYS A 2 26.93 19.90 -37.57
C LYS A 2 25.72 19.85 -36.63
N GLN A 3 24.82 18.90 -36.84
CA GLN A 3 23.79 18.58 -35.85
C GLN A 3 24.49 18.16 -34.55
N PRO A 4 23.99 18.58 -33.37
CA PRO A 4 24.50 18.05 -32.12
C PRO A 4 24.14 16.58 -32.04
N GLN A 5 25.13 15.72 -31.79
CA GLN A 5 24.89 14.34 -31.41
C GLN A 5 24.14 14.37 -30.08
N GLU A 6 22.90 13.87 -30.07
CA GLU A 6 22.22 13.51 -28.83
C GLU A 6 23.09 12.47 -28.12
N ALA A 7 23.70 12.92 -27.03
CA ALA A 7 24.43 12.06 -26.11
C ALA A 7 23.45 10.99 -25.63
N GLY A 8 23.79 9.73 -25.88
CA GLY A 8 23.01 8.59 -25.44
C GLY A 8 22.69 8.71 -23.96
N THR A 9 21.42 8.92 -23.64
CA THR A 9 20.89 8.75 -22.30
C THR A 9 21.18 7.31 -21.90
N ASP A 10 21.99 7.18 -20.85
CA ASP A 10 22.67 5.97 -20.41
C ASP A 10 21.74 4.75 -20.37
N SER A 11 22.04 3.71 -21.16
CA SER A 11 21.23 2.48 -21.23
C SER A 11 21.06 1.78 -19.87
N ALA A 12 21.93 2.11 -18.90
CA ALA A 12 21.83 1.65 -17.52
C ALA A 12 20.66 2.29 -16.74
N LEU A 13 20.29 3.55 -17.03
CA LEU A 13 19.21 4.26 -16.35
C LEU A 13 17.82 3.77 -16.79
N ILE A 14 17.69 3.36 -18.04
CA ILE A 14 16.44 2.77 -18.58
C ILE A 14 16.12 1.44 -17.87
N ASN A 15 17.15 0.68 -17.48
CA ASN A 15 16.99 -0.65 -16.88
C ASN A 15 16.72 -0.62 -15.37
N VAL A 16 16.71 0.55 -14.72
CA VAL A 16 16.52 0.68 -13.27
C VAL A 16 15.46 1.72 -12.88
N ILE A 17 14.85 2.38 -13.86
CA ILE A 17 13.89 3.47 -13.64
C ILE A 17 12.67 3.29 -14.54
N GLY A 18 11.49 3.55 -13.98
CA GLY A 18 10.23 3.55 -14.70
C GLY A 18 9.33 2.37 -14.37
N ALA A 19 8.11 2.42 -14.87
CA ALA A 19 7.09 1.43 -14.51
C ALA A 19 7.48 0.01 -14.94
N GLU A 20 8.09 -0.16 -16.11
CA GLU A 20 8.50 -1.48 -16.62
C GLU A 20 9.54 -2.17 -15.72
N TYR A 21 10.53 -1.43 -15.21
CA TYR A 21 11.47 -1.93 -14.20
C TYR A 21 10.72 -2.40 -12.94
N VAL A 22 9.79 -1.58 -12.44
CA VAL A 22 9.01 -1.92 -11.25
C VAL A 22 8.19 -3.19 -11.46
N LEU A 23 7.49 -3.30 -12.60
CA LEU A 23 6.72 -4.49 -12.95
C LEU A 23 7.61 -5.74 -13.05
N THR A 24 8.78 -5.62 -13.67
CA THR A 24 9.74 -6.73 -13.79
C THR A 24 10.15 -7.26 -12.43
N LYS A 25 10.55 -6.37 -11.50
CA LYS A 25 10.96 -6.76 -10.15
C LYS A 25 9.83 -7.35 -9.31
N ILE A 26 8.61 -6.85 -9.48
CA ILE A 26 7.42 -7.44 -8.84
C ILE A 26 7.18 -8.85 -9.40
N LEU A 27 7.29 -9.04 -10.72
CA LEU A 27 7.08 -10.34 -11.36
C LEU A 27 8.09 -11.37 -10.86
N GLU A 28 9.39 -11.03 -10.85
CA GLU A 28 10.46 -11.88 -10.32
C GLU A 28 10.17 -12.31 -8.88
N HIS A 29 9.77 -11.37 -8.02
CA HIS A 29 9.42 -11.65 -6.63
C HIS A 29 8.21 -12.58 -6.50
N ILE A 30 7.16 -12.34 -7.28
CA ILE A 30 5.96 -13.15 -7.26
C ILE A 30 6.24 -14.57 -7.73
N GLU A 31 7.00 -14.74 -8.82
CA GLU A 31 7.30 -16.06 -9.35
C GLU A 31 8.13 -16.90 -8.36
N ALA A 32 9.02 -16.25 -7.59
CA ALA A 32 9.76 -16.87 -6.49
C ALA A 32 8.92 -17.14 -5.23
N THR A 33 7.75 -16.50 -5.09
CA THR A 33 6.87 -16.67 -3.92
C THR A 33 5.95 -17.88 -4.08
N PRO A 34 5.71 -18.69 -3.02
CA PRO A 34 4.71 -19.76 -3.03
C PRO A 34 3.32 -19.26 -3.46
N ARG A 35 2.60 -20.05 -4.27
CA ARG A 35 1.33 -19.62 -4.89
C ARG A 35 0.28 -19.14 -3.90
N ASP A 36 0.18 -19.80 -2.75
CA ASP A 36 -0.84 -19.51 -1.73
C ASP A 36 -0.61 -18.17 -1.01
N ASP A 37 0.63 -17.68 -0.98
CA ASP A 37 1.00 -16.43 -0.32
C ASP A 37 0.86 -15.21 -1.24
N ARG A 38 0.98 -15.40 -2.56
CA ARG A 38 0.98 -14.30 -3.56
C ARG A 38 -0.21 -13.36 -3.41
N ARG A 39 -1.40 -13.89 -3.09
CA ARG A 39 -2.64 -13.10 -2.95
C ARG A 39 -2.61 -12.12 -1.78
N PHE A 40 -1.71 -12.29 -0.81
CA PHE A 40 -1.58 -11.43 0.36
C PHE A 40 -0.44 -10.41 0.24
N LEU A 41 0.39 -10.51 -0.80
CA LEU A 41 1.45 -9.54 -1.02
C LEU A 41 0.88 -8.26 -1.63
N ARG A 42 1.35 -7.10 -1.16
CA ARG A 42 1.08 -5.78 -1.75
C ARG A 42 2.37 -5.02 -1.92
N PHE A 43 2.49 -4.36 -3.06
CA PHE A 43 3.72 -3.68 -3.46
C PHE A 43 3.55 -2.18 -3.38
N PHE A 44 4.62 -1.52 -2.97
CA PHE A 44 4.75 -0.07 -2.95
C PHE A 44 6.01 0.34 -3.69
N SER A 45 6.03 1.49 -4.35
CA SER A 45 7.22 1.97 -5.05
C SER A 45 7.44 3.48 -4.86
N CYS A 46 8.69 3.87 -4.68
CA CYS A 46 9.17 5.23 -4.81
C CYS A 46 10.15 5.39 -5.98
N ASN A 47 10.18 4.43 -6.93
CA ASN A 47 11.11 4.43 -8.06
C ASN A 47 11.00 5.70 -8.92
N HIS A 48 9.81 6.29 -9.00
CA HIS A 48 9.58 7.57 -9.69
C HIS A 48 10.35 8.75 -9.09
N LEU A 49 10.89 8.63 -7.88
CA LEU A 49 11.75 9.66 -7.29
C LEU A 49 13.17 9.63 -7.88
N LEU A 50 13.60 8.48 -8.42
CA LEU A 50 14.92 8.37 -9.08
C LEU A 50 15.00 9.24 -10.34
N THR A 51 13.91 9.33 -11.13
CA THR A 51 13.86 10.25 -12.28
C THR A 51 13.97 11.71 -11.85
N ALA A 52 13.52 12.05 -10.64
CA ALA A 52 13.59 13.39 -10.07
C ALA A 52 14.95 13.71 -9.42
N GLY A 53 15.91 12.78 -9.47
CA GLY A 53 17.24 12.98 -8.89
C GLY A 53 17.29 12.80 -7.37
N ALA A 54 16.37 12.00 -6.80
CA ALA A 54 16.35 11.76 -5.36
C ALA A 54 17.66 11.17 -4.84
N THR A 55 18.06 11.64 -3.67
CA THR A 55 19.24 11.21 -2.93
C THR A 55 18.98 9.89 -2.20
N SER A 56 20.06 9.17 -1.87
CA SER A 56 19.98 7.96 -1.05
C SER A 56 19.33 8.20 0.32
N GLN A 57 19.51 9.40 0.88
CA GLN A 57 18.88 9.80 2.13
C GLN A 57 17.36 9.92 1.98
N GLU A 58 16.87 10.56 0.92
CA GLU A 58 15.43 10.69 0.65
C GLU A 58 14.78 9.32 0.40
N LEU A 59 15.46 8.39 -0.28
CA LEU A 59 14.97 7.01 -0.47
C LEU A 59 14.84 6.28 0.87
N LYS A 60 15.82 6.44 1.76
CA LYS A 60 15.78 5.87 3.12
C LYS A 60 14.64 6.47 3.94
N GLU A 61 14.43 7.77 3.87
CA GLU A 61 13.34 8.46 4.54
C GLU A 61 11.98 7.98 4.05
N ASN A 62 11.80 7.81 2.73
CA ASN A 62 10.58 7.24 2.15
C ASN A 62 10.31 5.82 2.68
N ARG A 63 11.32 4.97 2.77
CA ARG A 63 11.18 3.62 3.34
C ARG A 63 10.75 3.66 4.81
N GLN A 64 11.36 4.54 5.61
CA GLN A 64 11.02 4.69 7.03
C GLN A 64 9.62 5.26 7.22
N ALA A 65 9.24 6.25 6.41
CA ALA A 65 7.92 6.85 6.41
C ALA A 65 6.85 5.83 5.99
N LEU A 66 7.12 4.99 4.98
CA LEU A 66 6.24 3.89 4.60
C LEU A 66 6.05 2.92 5.76
N ALA A 67 7.14 2.48 6.39
CA ALA A 67 7.07 1.58 7.54
C ALA A 67 6.23 2.20 8.68
N LYS A 68 6.41 3.48 8.97
CA LYS A 68 5.61 4.18 9.98
C LYS A 68 4.13 4.25 9.58
N ALA A 69 3.83 4.61 8.34
CA ALA A 69 2.47 4.75 7.83
C ALA A 69 1.70 3.43 7.90
N ILE A 70 2.25 2.32 7.39
CA ILE A 70 1.54 1.03 7.39
C ILE A 70 1.24 0.53 8.82
N ASN A 71 2.14 0.77 9.78
CA ASN A 71 1.93 0.36 11.17
C ASN A 71 0.95 1.28 11.89
N HIS A 72 0.97 2.58 11.59
CA HIS A 72 0.01 3.54 12.15
C HIS A 72 -1.41 3.30 11.64
N LEU A 73 -1.54 2.67 10.47
CA LEU A 73 -2.81 2.30 9.82
C LEU A 73 -3.21 0.84 10.12
N SER A 74 -2.67 0.25 11.18
CA SER A 74 -2.95 -1.12 11.60
C SER A 74 -3.14 -1.21 13.11
N TRP A 75 -4.05 -2.07 13.53
CA TRP A 75 -4.23 -2.45 14.94
C TRP A 75 -3.35 -3.64 15.35
N GLN A 76 -2.54 -4.19 14.44
CA GLN A 76 -1.67 -5.32 14.77
C GLN A 76 -0.56 -4.88 15.73
N PRO A 77 -0.25 -5.68 16.77
CA PRO A 77 0.73 -5.30 17.78
C PRO A 77 2.17 -5.40 17.26
N ASP A 78 2.42 -6.26 16.27
CA ASP A 78 3.74 -6.49 15.71
C ASP A 78 4.11 -5.41 14.69
N ILE A 79 5.28 -4.79 14.88
CA ILE A 79 5.79 -3.80 13.94
C ILE A 79 6.26 -4.48 12.66
N VAL A 80 5.58 -4.19 11.55
CA VAL A 80 5.89 -4.70 10.22
C VAL A 80 6.90 -3.80 9.52
N GLN A 81 7.98 -4.40 9.01
CA GLN A 81 8.94 -3.71 8.15
C GLN A 81 8.72 -4.12 6.69
N PRO A 82 8.52 -3.17 5.76
CA PRO A 82 8.47 -3.48 4.33
C PRO A 82 9.76 -4.14 3.85
N THR A 83 9.62 -5.24 3.12
CA THR A 83 10.76 -5.95 2.52
C THR A 83 11.12 -5.27 1.21
N VAL A 84 12.40 -4.99 1.01
CA VAL A 84 12.89 -4.42 -0.24
C VAL A 84 12.93 -5.52 -1.30
N VAL A 85 12.31 -5.28 -2.45
CA VAL A 85 12.20 -6.23 -3.55
C VAL A 85 13.38 -6.10 -4.51
N ASP A 86 13.80 -4.87 -4.81
CA ASP A 86 14.93 -4.60 -5.68
C ASP A 86 16.17 -4.18 -4.87
N GLN A 87 17.25 -4.94 -5.00
CA GLN A 87 18.50 -4.61 -4.31
C GLN A 87 19.28 -3.49 -5.02
N ASP A 88 19.02 -3.29 -6.31
CA ASP A 88 19.77 -2.34 -7.14
C ASP A 88 19.45 -0.88 -6.78
N THR A 89 18.17 -0.56 -6.53
CA THR A 89 17.75 0.82 -6.25
C THR A 89 17.16 1.00 -4.85
N GLY A 90 16.64 -0.07 -4.23
CA GLY A 90 15.99 -0.03 -2.94
C GLY A 90 14.69 0.77 -2.94
N THR A 91 13.94 0.77 -4.05
CA THR A 91 12.78 1.65 -4.25
C THR A 91 11.44 0.93 -4.32
N ILE A 92 11.44 -0.39 -4.36
CA ILE A 92 10.25 -1.24 -4.45
C ILE A 92 10.17 -2.06 -3.17
N PHE A 93 9.00 -2.02 -2.54
CA PHE A 93 8.75 -2.65 -1.25
C PHE A 93 7.57 -3.60 -1.36
N VAL A 94 7.62 -4.69 -0.61
CA VAL A 94 6.52 -5.64 -0.47
C VAL A 94 6.14 -5.82 0.99
N VAL A 95 4.84 -5.94 1.22
CA VAL A 95 4.24 -6.20 2.53
C VAL A 95 3.23 -7.34 2.40
N ASP A 96 3.23 -8.25 3.36
CA ASP A 96 2.16 -9.23 3.54
C ASP A 96 1.04 -8.61 4.38
N ILE A 97 -0.12 -8.40 3.77
CA ILE A 97 -1.26 -7.72 4.41
C ILE A 97 -1.82 -8.47 5.61
N ARG A 98 -1.56 -9.78 5.71
CA ARG A 98 -1.95 -10.59 6.88
C ARG A 98 -1.34 -10.08 8.16
N LYS A 99 -0.10 -9.58 8.07
CA LYS A 99 0.65 -9.03 9.20
C LYS A 99 0.13 -7.66 9.66
N LEU A 100 -0.69 -7.01 8.83
CA LEU A 100 -1.32 -5.72 9.12
C LEU A 100 -2.81 -5.85 9.44
N GLY A 101 -3.38 -7.06 9.38
CA GLY A 101 -4.83 -7.26 9.50
C GLY A 101 -5.61 -6.73 8.30
N TRP A 102 -4.94 -6.30 7.23
CA TRP A 102 -5.60 -5.68 6.08
C TRP A 102 -6.28 -6.69 5.13
N GLN A 103 -6.13 -7.99 5.38
CA GLN A 103 -6.88 -9.06 4.71
C GLN A 103 -8.34 -9.16 5.15
N GLU A 104 -8.69 -8.56 6.29
CA GLU A 104 -10.04 -8.64 6.85
C GLU A 104 -11.06 -7.99 5.90
N THR A 105 -12.27 -8.55 5.84
CA THR A 105 -13.35 -8.14 4.93
C THR A 105 -14.58 -7.65 5.72
N PRO A 106 -14.50 -6.48 6.38
CA PRO A 106 -15.59 -5.99 7.25
C PRO A 106 -16.80 -5.45 6.46
N PHE A 107 -16.68 -5.30 5.15
CA PHE A 107 -17.69 -4.65 4.32
C PHE A 107 -18.91 -5.53 4.05
N SER A 108 -20.04 -4.89 3.77
CA SER A 108 -21.28 -5.55 3.35
C SER A 108 -21.74 -5.02 2.00
N LYS A 109 -22.25 -5.90 1.14
CA LYS A 109 -22.95 -5.57 -0.11
C LYS A 109 -24.41 -5.28 0.21
N ILE A 110 -24.91 -4.18 -0.34
CA ILE A 110 -26.31 -3.77 -0.24
C ILE A 110 -26.95 -3.92 -1.62
N LYS A 111 -28.02 -4.71 -1.73
CA LYS A 111 -28.81 -4.86 -2.96
C LYS A 111 -30.30 -4.74 -2.62
N GLY A 112 -30.86 -3.55 -2.85
CA GLY A 112 -32.20 -3.22 -2.36
C GLY A 112 -32.22 -3.25 -0.83
N ASN A 113 -33.11 -4.07 -0.25
CA ASN A 113 -33.18 -4.28 1.21
C ASN A 113 -32.31 -5.43 1.71
N ASP A 114 -31.61 -6.15 0.82
CA ASP A 114 -30.75 -7.27 1.21
C ASP A 114 -29.33 -6.77 1.57
N LYS A 115 -28.83 -7.17 2.74
CA LYS A 115 -27.48 -6.88 3.23
C LYS A 115 -26.74 -8.20 3.39
N SER A 116 -25.70 -8.39 2.60
CA SER A 116 -24.87 -9.61 2.61
C SER A 116 -23.39 -9.27 2.80
N PRO A 117 -22.55 -10.15 3.40
CA PRO A 117 -21.13 -9.87 3.56
C PRO A 117 -20.37 -9.76 2.23
N ALA A 118 -19.50 -8.75 2.08
CA ALA A 118 -18.64 -8.54 0.92
C ALA A 118 -17.31 -9.30 1.07
N ARG A 119 -17.34 -10.64 0.98
CA ARG A 119 -16.16 -11.50 1.25
C ARG A 119 -15.00 -11.37 0.25
N ASP A 120 -15.20 -10.59 -0.80
CA ASP A 120 -14.26 -10.31 -1.88
C ASP A 120 -13.57 -8.96 -1.76
N VAL A 121 -13.94 -8.13 -0.78
CA VAL A 121 -13.35 -6.80 -0.56
C VAL A 121 -12.69 -6.76 0.80
N ASN A 122 -11.37 -6.57 0.83
CA ASN A 122 -10.59 -6.44 2.06
C ASN A 122 -10.23 -4.98 2.36
N LEU A 123 -9.67 -4.70 3.53
CA LEU A 123 -9.32 -3.33 3.93
C LEU A 123 -8.34 -2.66 2.96
N TYR A 124 -7.34 -3.39 2.45
CA TYR A 124 -6.40 -2.82 1.48
C TYR A 124 -7.08 -2.39 0.17
N ASP A 125 -8.20 -3.01 -0.21
CA ASP A 125 -8.93 -2.62 -1.41
C ASP A 125 -9.44 -1.16 -1.34
N GLN A 126 -9.65 -0.59 -0.14
CA GLN A 126 -9.95 0.84 0.02
C GLN A 126 -8.84 1.73 -0.54
N VAL A 127 -7.57 1.36 -0.30
CA VAL A 127 -6.41 2.06 -0.85
C VAL A 127 -6.46 2.05 -2.37
N LEU A 128 -6.80 0.91 -2.98
CA LEU A 128 -6.85 0.77 -4.42
C LEU A 128 -8.00 1.56 -5.05
N LEU A 129 -9.15 1.64 -4.37
CA LEU A 129 -10.29 2.44 -4.82
C LEU A 129 -9.94 3.92 -4.92
N GLU A 130 -9.24 4.46 -3.93
CA GLU A 130 -8.83 5.87 -3.88
C GLU A 130 -7.60 6.19 -4.74
N TYR A 131 -6.80 5.18 -5.12
CA TYR A 131 -5.54 5.41 -5.81
C TYR A 131 -5.71 6.00 -7.22
N PRO A 132 -5.21 7.24 -7.48
CA PRO A 132 -5.45 7.93 -8.74
C PRO A 132 -4.48 7.53 -9.86
N TYR A 133 -3.32 6.97 -9.51
CA TYR A 133 -2.25 6.67 -10.48
C TYR A 133 -2.31 5.22 -10.99
N GLY A 134 -3.51 4.65 -11.10
CA GLY A 134 -3.71 3.37 -11.77
C GLY A 134 -3.35 3.51 -13.25
N LEU A 135 -2.20 2.95 -13.65
CA LEU A 135 -1.75 2.98 -15.04
C LEU A 135 -2.42 1.86 -15.85
N ALA A 136 -2.86 2.20 -17.07
CA ALA A 136 -3.22 1.21 -18.07
C ALA A 136 -1.94 0.81 -18.82
N PHE A 137 -1.55 -0.47 -18.71
CA PHE A 137 -0.37 -1.00 -19.38
C PHE A 137 -0.81 -1.76 -20.63
N GLU A 138 -0.98 -1.04 -21.73
CA GLU A 138 -1.30 -1.65 -23.02
C GLU A 138 -0.04 -2.27 -23.64
N ASN A 139 -0.19 -3.46 -24.23
CA ASN A 139 0.87 -4.18 -24.96
C ASN A 139 2.15 -4.46 -24.14
N SER A 140 2.03 -4.64 -22.83
CA SER A 140 3.15 -5.03 -21.97
C SER A 140 3.09 -6.52 -21.64
N GLU A 141 4.00 -7.31 -22.23
CA GLU A 141 4.10 -8.76 -21.96
C GLU A 141 4.32 -9.05 -20.47
N ILE A 142 5.07 -8.19 -19.79
CA ILE A 142 5.33 -8.29 -18.35
C ILE A 142 4.05 -8.08 -17.54
N PHE A 143 3.24 -7.09 -17.92
CA PHE A 143 1.95 -6.85 -17.28
C PHE A 143 0.97 -8.00 -17.51
N ASP A 144 0.89 -8.53 -18.74
CA ASP A 144 0.06 -9.70 -19.05
C ASP A 144 0.45 -10.92 -18.22
N ARG A 145 1.76 -11.11 -18.02
CA ARG A 145 2.27 -12.17 -17.16
C ARG A 145 1.89 -11.94 -15.70
N LEU A 146 2.11 -10.73 -15.17
CA LEU A 146 1.71 -10.33 -13.82
C LEU A 146 0.21 -10.49 -13.59
N TRP A 147 -0.60 -10.17 -14.59
CA TRP A 147 -2.03 -10.34 -14.54
C TRP A 147 -2.40 -11.78 -14.22
N GLU A 148 -1.85 -12.75 -14.95
CA GLU A 148 -2.16 -14.17 -14.76
C GLU A 148 -1.58 -14.75 -13.47
N VAL A 149 -0.35 -14.38 -13.09
CA VAL A 149 0.32 -15.00 -11.93
C VAL A 149 0.04 -14.34 -10.59
N TYR A 150 -0.43 -13.07 -10.60
CA TYR A 150 -0.63 -12.26 -9.41
C TYR A 150 -1.99 -11.56 -9.37
N LEU A 151 -2.27 -10.61 -10.27
CA LEU A 151 -3.40 -9.67 -10.09
C LEU A 151 -4.75 -10.38 -10.07
N LYS A 152 -4.96 -11.32 -11.01
CA LYS A 152 -6.19 -12.10 -11.13
C LYS A 152 -6.34 -13.12 -9.98
N PRO A 153 -5.33 -13.92 -9.60
CA PRO A 153 -5.38 -14.76 -8.40
C PRO A 153 -5.58 -13.98 -7.09
N ALA A 154 -4.97 -12.80 -6.97
CA ALA A 154 -5.08 -11.95 -5.79
C ALA A 154 -6.47 -11.32 -5.63
N ARG A 155 -7.26 -11.25 -6.72
CA ARG A 155 -8.62 -10.68 -6.76
C ARG A 155 -8.67 -9.25 -6.23
N LEU A 156 -7.68 -8.45 -6.62
CA LEU A 156 -7.66 -7.03 -6.28
C LEU A 156 -8.88 -6.33 -6.87
N ILE A 157 -9.53 -5.45 -6.10
CA ILE A 157 -10.70 -4.70 -6.59
C ILE A 157 -10.39 -3.85 -7.82
N ARG A 158 -9.14 -3.37 -7.91
CA ARG A 158 -8.56 -2.75 -9.10
C ARG A 158 -7.22 -3.42 -9.39
N PRO A 159 -6.90 -3.75 -10.66
CA PRO A 159 -5.70 -4.50 -11.02
C PRO A 159 -4.46 -3.61 -11.05
N ILE A 160 -4.17 -2.96 -9.92
CA ILE A 160 -3.04 -2.06 -9.75
C ILE A 160 -1.90 -2.87 -9.10
N PRO A 161 -0.75 -3.05 -9.78
CA PRO A 161 0.31 -3.91 -9.29
C PRO A 161 1.06 -3.34 -8.09
N TYR A 162 1.16 -2.00 -7.99
CA TYR A 162 1.81 -1.32 -6.88
C TYR A 162 1.21 0.08 -6.63
N VAL A 163 1.38 0.57 -5.41
CA VAL A 163 0.98 1.92 -4.99
C VAL A 163 2.21 2.79 -4.78
N ARG A 164 2.15 4.06 -5.19
CA ARG A 164 3.23 5.02 -4.92
C ARG A 164 3.35 5.35 -3.43
N VAL A 165 4.58 5.28 -2.92
CA VAL A 165 4.87 5.49 -1.49
C VAL A 165 4.50 6.91 -1.02
N ASP A 166 4.85 7.92 -1.80
CA ASP A 166 4.58 9.33 -1.48
C ASP A 166 3.07 9.63 -1.40
N TRP A 167 2.29 9.12 -2.36
CA TRP A 167 0.84 9.21 -2.32
C TRP A 167 0.26 8.45 -1.12
N PHE A 168 0.72 7.23 -0.87
CA PHE A 168 0.19 6.42 0.23
C PHE A 168 0.40 7.12 1.57
N ILE A 169 1.61 7.61 1.83
CA ILE A 169 1.93 8.31 3.09
C ILE A 169 1.10 9.60 3.19
N SER A 170 1.00 10.38 2.12
CA SER A 170 0.33 11.69 2.18
C SER A 170 -1.19 11.57 2.27
N VAL A 171 -1.81 10.56 1.65
CA VAL A 171 -3.27 10.43 1.58
C VAL A 171 -3.82 9.41 2.57
N ALA A 172 -3.23 8.21 2.67
CA ALA A 172 -3.79 7.15 3.52
C ALA A 172 -3.69 7.46 5.02
N THR A 173 -2.80 8.38 5.42
CA THR A 173 -2.68 8.83 6.81
C THR A 173 -3.64 9.95 7.18
N GLN A 174 -4.52 10.37 6.26
CA GLN A 174 -5.51 11.42 6.47
C GLN A 174 -6.94 10.86 6.33
N SER A 175 -7.90 11.54 6.95
CA SER A 175 -9.33 11.23 6.73
C SER A 175 -9.71 11.50 5.27
N PRO A 176 -10.64 10.71 4.67
CA PRO A 176 -11.39 9.61 5.29
C PRO A 176 -10.63 8.27 5.33
N LEU A 177 -9.61 8.08 4.49
CA LEU A 177 -8.97 6.78 4.29
C LEU A 177 -8.28 6.25 5.57
N TYR A 178 -7.77 7.15 6.44
CA TYR A 178 -7.26 6.80 7.77
C TYR A 178 -8.32 6.11 8.64
N GLU A 179 -9.51 6.71 8.70
CA GLU A 179 -10.64 6.22 9.50
C GLU A 179 -11.15 4.90 8.94
N ASP A 180 -11.24 4.81 7.60
CA ASP A 180 -11.69 3.61 6.89
C ASP A 180 -10.73 2.44 7.10
N LEU A 181 -9.41 2.64 7.00
CA LEU A 181 -8.44 1.56 7.21
C LEU A 181 -8.41 1.06 8.66
N LEU A 182 -8.59 1.95 9.63
CA LEU A 182 -8.68 1.59 11.04
C LEU A 182 -10.07 1.13 11.47
N GLN A 183 -11.07 1.21 10.59
CA GLN A 183 -12.47 0.93 10.88
C GLN A 183 -12.94 1.70 12.12
N LEU A 184 -12.58 2.99 12.19
CA LEU A 184 -12.98 3.82 13.32
C LEU A 184 -14.50 4.04 13.27
N PRO A 185 -15.22 3.81 14.37
CA PRO A 185 -16.65 4.06 14.43
C PRO A 185 -16.91 5.57 14.43
N HIS A 186 -18.05 5.96 13.89
CA HIS A 186 -18.44 7.37 13.80
C HIS A 186 -18.94 7.95 15.13
N GLN A 187 -19.17 7.11 16.15
CA GLN A 187 -19.64 7.52 17.48
C GLN A 187 -18.55 7.29 18.52
N LEU A 188 -18.39 8.26 19.43
CA LEU A 188 -17.37 8.22 20.48
C LEU A 188 -17.59 7.03 21.43
N ASP A 189 -18.84 6.75 21.79
CA ASP A 189 -19.18 5.64 22.69
C ASP A 189 -18.74 4.28 22.11
N ASP A 190 -18.92 4.09 20.79
CA ASP A 190 -18.47 2.89 20.10
C ASP A 190 -16.93 2.79 20.07
N LEU A 191 -16.24 3.93 19.90
CA LEU A 191 -14.78 3.99 19.94
C LEU A 191 -14.25 3.67 21.35
N GLU A 192 -14.88 4.22 22.40
CA GLU A 192 -14.55 3.95 23.80
C GLU A 192 -14.71 2.45 24.13
N HIS A 193 -15.81 1.85 23.67
CA HIS A 193 -16.02 0.41 23.78
C HIS A 193 -14.96 -0.40 23.02
N GLN A 194 -14.60 0.01 21.80
CA GLN A 194 -13.56 -0.66 21.00
C GLN A 194 -12.16 -0.57 21.64
N LEU A 195 -11.86 0.57 22.27
CA LEU A 195 -10.57 0.80 22.96
C LEU A 195 -10.55 0.23 24.39
N GLY A 196 -11.68 -0.23 24.91
CA GLY A 196 -11.80 -0.72 26.30
C GLY A 196 -11.59 0.38 27.34
N VAL A 197 -11.91 1.63 27.00
CA VAL A 197 -11.73 2.81 27.86
C VAL A 197 -13.10 3.32 28.28
N ASP A 198 -13.30 3.57 29.58
CA ASP A 198 -14.47 4.28 30.09
C ASP A 198 -14.06 5.69 30.54
N SER A 199 -14.25 6.67 29.66
CA SER A 199 -13.85 8.05 29.94
C SER A 199 -14.67 8.66 31.08
N ASN A 200 -15.95 8.29 31.22
CA ASN A 200 -16.82 8.79 32.28
C ASN A 200 -16.36 8.29 33.65
N GLN A 201 -16.06 7.01 33.76
CA GLN A 201 -15.50 6.42 34.98
C GLN A 201 -14.11 7.00 35.29
N ASN A 202 -13.27 7.21 34.27
CA ASN A 202 -11.94 7.83 34.44
C ASN A 202 -12.00 9.29 34.90
N LEU A 203 -12.99 10.06 34.42
CA LEU A 203 -13.25 11.43 34.87
C LEU A 203 -13.77 11.46 36.32
N GLN A 204 -14.74 10.60 36.65
CA GLN A 204 -15.27 10.46 38.01
C GLN A 204 -14.20 10.04 39.02
N ASN A 205 -13.26 9.19 38.60
CA ASN A 205 -12.15 8.75 39.44
C ASN A 205 -10.95 9.74 39.44
N HIS A 206 -11.06 10.90 38.78
CA HIS A 206 -9.99 11.88 38.60
C HIS A 206 -8.70 11.32 37.96
N VAL A 207 -8.81 10.22 37.20
CA VAL A 207 -7.68 9.55 36.54
C VAL A 207 -7.36 10.18 35.17
N ALA A 208 -8.29 10.97 34.62
CA ALA A 208 -8.11 11.65 33.34
C ALA A 208 -6.94 12.66 33.38
N LYS A 209 -5.77 12.26 32.86
CA LYS A 209 -4.70 13.18 32.49
C LYS A 209 -5.13 13.91 31.23
N ARG A 210 -5.19 15.24 31.27
CA ARG A 210 -5.35 16.05 30.05
C ARG A 210 -4.19 15.73 29.11
N ALA A 211 -4.49 15.27 27.91
CA ALA A 211 -3.53 15.31 26.81
C ALA A 211 -3.34 16.78 26.45
N GLY A 212 -2.16 17.32 26.76
CA GLY A 212 -1.67 18.58 26.21
C GLY A 212 -0.87 18.33 24.96
#